data_AF-A0A091B3R5-F1
#
_entry.id   AF-A0A091B3R5-F1
#
_cell.length_a   1.000
_cell.length_b   1.000
_cell.length_c   1.000
_cell.angle_alpha   90.00
_cell.angle_beta   90.00
_cell.angle_gamma   90.00
#
_symmetry.space_group_name_H-M   'P 1'
#
loop_
_entity.id
_entity.type
_entity.pdbx_description
1 polymer ?
#
loop_
_entity_poly.entity_id
_entity_poly.type
_entity_poly.pdbx_seq_one_letter_code
_entity_poly.pdbx_strand_id
1 'polypeptide(L)'
;MVETFADHRNLIVFLHVLSAVIWVGGMIAIRFATHQSLSLITDPKLRLERAAHTLKRLFGIVWPFVVILLVTAIFMAVGLGFRAAALDASGNVIDDYAMSLYNTVHIKEAIWLVMALNLGAMMFRRSKAEKALKLGNVDEAKKMLGVIAQYMVPVNIGLGVIAIFIGVVLRNAY
;
A
#
# COMPACT_ATOMS: atom_id res chain seq x y z
N MET A 1 2.53 19.60 15.13
CA MET A 1 2.31 18.87 13.86
C MET A 1 2.48 19.80 12.66
N VAL A 2 1.79 20.95 12.62
CA VAL A 2 1.96 21.96 11.55
C VAL A 2 3.39 22.51 11.53
N GLU A 3 3.93 22.98 12.66
CA GLU A 3 5.32 23.46 12.77
C GLU A 3 6.33 22.37 12.38
N THR A 4 6.18 21.16 12.95
CA THR A 4 7.01 19.99 12.61
C THR A 4 7.01 19.69 11.12
N PHE A 5 5.85 19.79 10.46
CA PHE A 5 5.73 19.60 9.02
C PHE A 5 6.42 20.72 8.23
N ALA A 6 6.27 21.97 8.66
CA ALA A 6 6.94 23.11 8.01
C ALA A 6 8.47 22.97 8.06
N ASP A 7 9.02 22.61 9.22
CA ASP A 7 10.46 22.47 9.44
C ASP A 7 11.07 21.29 8.67
N HIS A 8 10.30 20.22 8.46
CA HIS A 8 10.78 18.97 7.86
C HIS A 8 10.06 18.60 6.55
N ARG A 9 9.45 19.58 5.87
CA ARG A 9 8.56 19.37 4.72
C ARG A 9 9.16 18.45 3.66
N ASN A 10 10.39 18.75 3.24
CA ASN A 10 11.07 18.01 2.18
C ASN A 10 11.30 16.54 2.58
N LEU A 11 11.72 16.31 3.83
CA LEU A 11 11.98 14.97 4.34
C LEU A 11 10.68 14.15 4.44
N ILE A 12 9.61 14.75 4.96
CA ILE A 12 8.30 14.08 5.10
C ILE A 12 7.74 13.69 3.73
N VAL A 13 7.76 14.62 2.77
CA VAL A 13 7.29 14.35 1.40
C VAL A 13 8.16 13.29 0.73
N PHE A 14 9.49 13.37 0.87
CA PHE A 14 10.42 12.38 0.35
C PHE A 14 10.13 10.98 0.90
N LEU A 15 10.00 10.84 2.22
CA LEU A 15 9.70 9.56 2.87
C LEU A 15 8.33 9.01 2.43
N HIS A 16 7.34 9.88 2.24
CA HIS A 16 6.01 9.49 1.75
C HIS A 16 6.10 8.88 0.34
N VAL A 17 6.76 9.59 -0.59
CA VAL A 17 6.91 9.15 -1.99
C VAL A 17 7.77 7.88 -2.07
N LEU A 18 8.89 7.83 -1.34
CA LEU A 18 9.76 6.65 -1.28
C LEU A 18 8.98 5.42 -0.80
N SER A 19 8.14 5.58 0.22
CA SER A 19 7.31 4.50 0.75
C SER A 19 6.32 3.98 -0.27
N ALA A 20 5.68 4.87 -1.04
CA ALA A 20 4.76 4.48 -2.11
C ALA A 20 5.49 3.72 -3.23
N VAL A 21 6.69 4.18 -3.62
CA VAL A 21 7.54 3.53 -4.62
C VAL A 21 7.93 2.12 -4.18
N ILE A 22 8.40 1.96 -2.94
CA ILE A 22 8.83 0.64 -2.43
C ILE A 22 7.63 -0.32 -2.33
N TRP A 23 6.48 0.16 -1.85
CA TRP A 23 5.31 -0.69 -1.69
C TRP A 23 4.70 -1.10 -3.03
N VAL A 24 4.30 -0.14 -3.86
CA VAL A 24 3.64 -0.43 -5.14
C VAL A 24 4.64 -1.05 -6.13
N GLY A 25 5.85 -0.51 -6.21
CA GLY A 25 6.92 -1.06 -7.04
C GLY A 25 7.32 -2.48 -6.66
N GLY A 26 7.41 -2.79 -5.36
CA GLY A 26 7.69 -4.15 -4.87
C GLY A 26 6.60 -5.17 -5.27
N MET A 27 5.33 -4.75 -5.23
CA MET A 27 4.22 -5.60 -5.69
C MET A 27 4.21 -5.78 -7.21
N ILE A 28 4.55 -4.76 -7.99
CA ILE A 28 4.72 -4.87 -9.44
C ILE A 28 5.87 -5.83 -9.76
N ALA A 29 7.02 -5.69 -9.09
CA ALA A 29 8.18 -6.55 -9.29
C ALA A 29 7.85 -8.03 -9.01
N ILE A 30 7.15 -8.33 -7.90
CA ILE A 30 6.79 -9.72 -7.61
C ILE A 30 5.77 -10.27 -8.62
N ARG A 31 4.83 -9.44 -9.09
CA ARG A 31 3.78 -9.85 -10.02
C ARG A 31 4.32 -10.14 -11.42
N PHE A 32 5.22 -9.32 -11.92
CA PHE A 32 5.66 -9.39 -13.32
C PHE A 32 7.02 -10.05 -13.51
N ALA A 33 7.94 -9.94 -12.55
CA ALA A 33 9.25 -10.58 -12.63
C ALA A 33 9.27 -11.90 -11.85
N THR A 34 9.05 -11.84 -10.53
CA THR A 34 9.21 -13.02 -9.67
C THR A 34 8.22 -14.13 -10.01
N HIS A 35 6.94 -13.81 -10.26
CA HIS A 35 5.94 -14.81 -10.62
C HIS A 35 6.34 -15.59 -11.88
N GLN A 36 6.86 -14.91 -12.90
CA GLN A 36 7.32 -15.54 -14.14
C GLN A 36 8.54 -16.42 -13.87
N SER A 37 9.50 -15.95 -13.09
CA SER A 37 10.67 -16.74 -12.69
C SER A 37 10.29 -18.00 -11.91
N LEU A 38 9.35 -17.91 -10.97
CA LEU A 38 8.87 -19.06 -10.19
C LEU A 38 8.09 -20.06 -11.03
N SER A 39 7.45 -19.62 -12.12
CA SER A 39 6.67 -20.49 -13.00
C SER A 39 7.51 -21.57 -13.69
N LEU A 40 8.82 -21.30 -13.85
CA LEU A 40 9.80 -22.20 -14.45
C LEU A 40 10.18 -23.38 -13.54
N ILE A 41 9.85 -23.32 -12.26
CA ILE A 41 10.11 -24.42 -11.32
C ILE A 41 9.10 -25.56 -11.60
N THR A 42 9.62 -26.72 -11.99
CA THR A 42 8.84 -27.91 -12.35
C THR A 42 8.20 -28.59 -11.14
N ASP A 43 8.92 -28.72 -10.02
CA ASP A 43 8.38 -29.27 -8.79
C ASP A 43 7.31 -28.31 -8.18
N PRO A 44 6.02 -28.71 -8.14
CA PRO A 44 4.95 -27.86 -7.63
C PRO A 44 5.13 -27.48 -6.15
N LYS A 45 5.66 -28.39 -5.32
CA LYS A 45 5.85 -28.13 -3.89
C LYS A 45 6.95 -27.10 -3.67
N LEU A 46 8.11 -27.32 -4.29
CA LEU A 46 9.22 -26.37 -4.24
C LEU A 46 8.80 -24.99 -4.75
N ARG A 47 8.01 -24.92 -5.84
CA ARG A 47 7.50 -23.66 -6.37
C ARG A 47 6.66 -22.89 -5.35
N LEU A 48 5.76 -23.58 -4.64
CA LEU A 48 4.91 -22.96 -3.62
C LEU A 48 5.71 -22.52 -2.39
N GLU A 49 6.71 -23.30 -1.96
CA GLU A 49 7.63 -22.93 -0.88
C GLU A 49 8.41 -21.66 -1.22
N ARG A 50 8.94 -21.58 -2.45
CA ARG A 50 9.64 -20.37 -2.93
C ARG A 50 8.70 -19.18 -3.05
N ALA A 51 7.48 -19.36 -3.52
CA ALA A 51 6.47 -18.30 -3.56
C ALA A 51 6.14 -17.76 -2.17
N ALA A 52 5.86 -18.64 -1.20
CA ALA A 52 5.58 -18.26 0.19
C ALA A 52 6.77 -17.52 0.82
N HIS A 53 7.98 -18.01 0.60
CA HIS A 53 9.20 -17.40 1.10
C HIS A 53 9.45 -16.01 0.50
N THR A 54 9.27 -15.84 -0.81
CA THR A 54 9.44 -14.53 -1.45
C THR A 54 8.40 -13.51 -0.97
N LEU A 55 7.14 -13.93 -0.81
CA LEU A 55 6.10 -13.07 -0.22
C LEU A 55 6.45 -12.67 1.22
N LYS A 56 6.98 -13.59 2.04
CA LYS A 56 7.43 -13.26 3.40
C LYS A 56 8.52 -12.19 3.40
N ARG A 57 9.51 -12.30 2.50
CA ARG A 57 10.58 -11.29 2.38
C ARG A 57 10.03 -9.95 1.91
N LEU A 58 9.17 -9.95 0.88
CA LEU A 58 8.54 -8.72 0.39
C LEU A 58 7.74 -8.03 1.50
N PHE A 59 6.88 -8.76 2.21
CA PHE A 59 6.06 -8.18 3.27
C PHE A 59 6.89 -7.66 4.45
N GLY A 60 7.99 -8.35 4.78
CA GLY A 60 8.93 -7.86 5.80
C GLY A 60 9.59 -6.53 5.42
N ILE A 61 9.91 -6.33 4.15
CA ILE A 61 10.47 -5.06 3.65
C ILE A 61 9.39 -3.98 3.57
N VAL A 62 8.22 -4.31 3.02
CA VAL A 62 7.15 -3.35 2.73
C VAL A 62 6.45 -2.84 3.98
N TRP A 63 6.29 -3.67 5.01
CA TRP A 63 5.53 -3.31 6.21
C TRP A 63 6.01 -2.02 6.90
N PRO A 64 7.33 -1.81 7.16
CA PRO A 64 7.82 -0.53 7.67
C PRO A 64 7.44 0.67 6.79
N PHE A 65 7.52 0.53 5.47
CA PHE A 65 7.17 1.62 4.55
C PHE A 65 5.67 1.90 4.50
N VAL A 66 4.81 0.91 4.72
CA VAL A 66 3.37 1.14 4.89
C VAL A 66 3.12 2.04 6.10
N VAL A 67 3.77 1.74 7.22
CA VAL A 67 3.65 2.55 8.45
C VAL A 67 4.17 3.97 8.21
N ILE A 68 5.36 4.12 7.59
CA ILE A 68 5.91 5.42 7.25
C ILE A 68 4.96 6.20 6.32
N LEU A 69 4.37 5.55 5.31
CA LEU A 69 3.42 6.17 4.39
C LEU A 69 2.19 6.72 5.11
N LEU A 70 1.59 5.93 6.01
CA LEU A 70 0.40 6.34 6.76
C LEU A 70 0.71 7.48 7.73
N VAL A 71 1.84 7.41 8.45
CA VAL A 71 2.25 8.49 9.36
C VAL A 71 2.51 9.78 8.59
N THR A 72 3.29 9.72 7.51
CA THR A 72 3.59 10.89 6.67
C THR A 72 2.34 11.45 5.99
N ALA A 73 1.36 10.62 5.64
CA ALA A 73 0.07 11.08 5.11
C ALA A 73 -0.65 12.00 6.12
N ILE A 74 -0.73 11.60 7.39
CA ILE A 74 -1.34 12.40 8.46
C ILE A 74 -0.62 13.75 8.62
N PHE A 75 0.73 13.74 8.65
CA PHE A 75 1.51 14.98 8.73
C PHE A 75 1.24 15.91 7.55
N MET A 76 1.13 15.38 6.33
CA MET A 76 0.84 16.17 5.14
C MET A 76 -0.60 16.70 5.12
N ALA A 77 -1.60 15.88 5.49
CA ALA A 77 -3.00 16.27 5.49
C ALA A 77 -3.26 17.43 6.48
N VAL A 78 -2.66 17.36 7.66
CA VAL A 78 -2.76 18.43 8.68
C VAL A 78 -1.85 19.60 8.34
N GLY A 79 -0.59 19.34 7.96
CA GLY A 79 0.42 20.37 7.72
C GLY A 79 0.16 21.24 6.49
N LEU A 80 -0.52 20.72 5.47
CA LEU A 80 -0.94 21.49 4.29
C LEU A 80 -2.25 22.25 4.51
N GLY A 81 -2.95 22.03 5.62
CA GLY A 81 -4.11 22.83 6.00
C GLY A 81 -5.37 22.61 5.15
N PHE A 82 -5.52 21.48 4.45
CA PHE A 82 -6.68 21.21 3.58
C PHE A 82 -8.03 21.41 4.29
N ARG A 83 -8.15 20.99 5.56
CA ARG A 83 -9.37 21.20 6.34
C ARG A 83 -9.65 22.69 6.60
N ALA A 84 -8.60 23.44 6.95
CA ALA A 84 -8.73 24.87 7.26
C ALA A 84 -9.05 25.71 6.01
N ALA A 85 -8.62 25.25 4.83
CA ALA A 85 -9.01 25.85 3.56
C ALA A 85 -10.46 25.55 3.17
N ALA A 86 -11.00 24.38 3.56
CA ALA A 86 -12.33 23.93 3.16
C ALA A 86 -13.45 24.29 4.15
N LEU A 87 -13.16 24.30 5.46
CA LEU A 87 -14.14 24.39 6.53
C LEU A 87 -13.78 25.46 7.57
N ASP A 88 -14.80 26.13 8.11
CA ASP A 88 -14.64 27.00 9.28
C ASP A 88 -14.49 26.19 10.61
N ALA A 89 -14.42 26.90 11.72
CA ALA A 89 -14.34 26.29 13.06
C ALA A 89 -15.62 25.53 13.45
N SER A 90 -16.77 25.95 12.93
CA SER A 90 -18.08 25.33 13.14
C SER A 90 -18.34 24.14 12.21
N GLY A 91 -17.47 23.92 11.21
CA GLY A 91 -17.57 22.84 10.23
C GLY A 91 -18.40 23.19 8.99
N ASN A 92 -18.75 24.46 8.78
CA ASN A 92 -19.43 24.89 7.55
C ASN A 92 -18.42 24.98 6.40
N VAL A 93 -18.87 24.62 5.19
CA VAL A 93 -18.06 24.77 3.97
C VAL A 93 -17.90 26.25 3.66
N ILE A 94 -16.65 26.69 3.53
CA ILE A 94 -16.29 28.07 3.19
C ILE A 94 -15.75 28.21 1.76
N ASP A 95 -15.27 27.11 1.17
CA ASP A 95 -14.79 27.07 -0.22
C ASP A 95 -15.04 25.66 -0.81
N ASP A 96 -15.87 25.61 -1.87
CA ASP A 96 -16.27 24.37 -2.53
C ASP A 96 -15.10 23.67 -3.26
N TYR A 97 -14.17 24.45 -3.81
CA TYR A 97 -13.00 23.92 -4.49
C TYR A 97 -12.02 23.30 -3.48
N ALA A 98 -11.74 24.00 -2.38
CA ALA A 98 -10.94 23.47 -1.28
C ALA A 98 -11.60 22.24 -0.63
N MET A 99 -12.94 22.21 -0.51
CA MET A 99 -13.68 21.05 -0.04
C MET A 99 -13.54 19.85 -0.97
N SER A 100 -13.55 20.05 -2.29
CA SER A 100 -13.25 19.00 -3.27
C SER A 100 -11.84 18.43 -3.09
N LEU A 101 -10.83 19.28 -2.88
CA LEU A 101 -9.46 18.84 -2.60
C LEU A 101 -9.36 18.09 -1.28
N TYR A 102 -10.00 18.59 -0.22
CA TYR A 102 -10.05 17.94 1.09
C TYR A 102 -10.69 16.54 1.02
N ASN A 103 -11.80 16.40 0.31
CA ASN A 103 -12.43 15.09 0.05
C ASN A 103 -11.51 14.17 -0.77
N THR A 104 -10.80 14.72 -1.76
CA THR A 104 -9.85 13.96 -2.58
C THR A 104 -8.69 13.41 -1.75
N VAL A 105 -8.21 14.15 -0.74
CA VAL A 105 -7.22 13.66 0.24
C VAL A 105 -7.77 12.47 1.02
N HIS A 106 -9.00 12.55 1.55
CA HIS A 106 -9.64 11.45 2.28
C HIS A 106 -9.85 10.20 1.42
N ILE A 107 -10.27 10.36 0.17
CA ILE A 107 -10.42 9.24 -0.77
C ILE A 107 -9.08 8.52 -0.94
N LYS A 108 -7.99 9.28 -1.17
CA LYS A 108 -6.64 8.71 -1.31
C LYS A 108 -6.21 7.98 -0.04
N GLU A 109 -6.46 8.55 1.13
CA GLU A 109 -6.12 7.93 2.43
C GLU A 109 -6.93 6.66 2.68
N ALA A 110 -8.22 6.65 2.33
CA ALA A 110 -9.06 5.47 2.40
C ALA A 110 -8.53 4.34 1.49
N ILE A 111 -8.06 4.67 0.28
CA ILE A 111 -7.42 3.69 -0.61
C ILE A 111 -6.18 3.08 0.07
N TRP A 112 -5.30 3.91 0.65
CA TRP A 112 -4.12 3.41 1.36
C TRP A 112 -4.48 2.51 2.54
N LEU A 113 -5.52 2.87 3.30
CA LEU A 113 -6.01 2.06 4.42
C LEU A 113 -6.54 0.71 3.94
N VAL A 114 -7.38 0.69 2.90
CA VAL A 114 -7.89 -0.55 2.29
C VAL A 114 -6.74 -1.43 1.80
N MET A 115 -5.73 -0.84 1.16
CA MET A 115 -4.55 -1.57 0.72
C MET A 115 -3.73 -2.15 1.88
N ALA A 116 -3.60 -1.42 2.99
CA ALA A 116 -2.88 -1.87 4.17
C ALA A 116 -3.62 -3.04 4.84
N LEU A 117 -4.95 -2.98 4.93
CA LEU A 117 -5.78 -4.09 5.42
C LEU A 117 -5.65 -5.33 4.51
N ASN A 118 -5.70 -5.14 3.19
CA ASN A 118 -5.48 -6.23 2.23
C ASN A 118 -4.08 -6.84 2.38
N LEU A 119 -3.04 -6.02 2.61
CA LEU A 119 -1.69 -6.50 2.92
C LEU A 119 -1.67 -7.35 4.20
N GLY A 120 -2.31 -6.90 5.27
CA GLY A 120 -2.45 -7.68 6.51
C GLY A 120 -3.13 -9.04 6.25
N ALA A 121 -4.21 -9.06 5.48
CA ALA A 121 -4.89 -10.28 5.07
C ALA A 121 -3.98 -11.21 4.23
N MET A 122 -3.16 -10.66 3.33
CA MET A 122 -2.16 -11.43 2.58
C MET A 122 -1.10 -12.04 3.50
N MET A 123 -0.59 -11.31 4.49
CA MET A 123 0.39 -11.82 5.46
C MET A 123 -0.18 -12.99 6.26
N PHE A 124 -1.44 -12.89 6.68
CA PHE A 124 -2.14 -13.97 7.40
C PHE A 124 -2.31 -15.21 6.51
N ARG A 125 -2.83 -15.05 5.29
CA ARG A 125 -3.00 -16.15 4.33
C ARG A 125 -1.68 -16.82 3.97
N ARG A 126 -0.62 -16.05 3.74
CA ARG A 126 0.73 -16.57 3.49
C ARG A 126 1.26 -17.39 4.68
N SER A 127 1.04 -16.91 5.90
CA SER A 127 1.46 -17.62 7.11
C SER A 127 0.71 -18.95 7.29
N LYS A 128 -0.59 -18.99 6.93
CA LYS A 128 -1.36 -20.24 6.88
C LYS A 128 -0.84 -21.20 5.80
N ALA A 129 -0.55 -20.70 4.60
CA ALA A 129 0.02 -21.51 3.53
C ALA A 129 1.38 -22.13 3.91
N GLU A 130 2.25 -21.35 4.57
CA GLU A 130 3.55 -21.83 5.06
C GLU A 130 3.39 -22.97 6.09
N LYS A 131 2.37 -22.90 6.96
CA LYS A 131 2.03 -24.00 7.88
C LYS A 131 1.50 -25.24 7.14
N ALA A 132 0.62 -25.06 6.14
CA ALA A 132 0.08 -26.16 5.35
C ALA A 132 1.18 -26.91 4.58
N LEU A 133 2.16 -26.19 4.00
CA LEU A 133 3.32 -26.79 3.33
C LEU A 133 4.16 -27.67 4.27
N LYS A 134 4.40 -27.20 5.50
CA LYS A 134 5.14 -27.97 6.52
C LYS A 134 4.42 -29.26 6.93
N LEU A 135 3.09 -29.26 6.92
CA LEU A 135 2.25 -30.42 7.20
C LEU A 135 2.04 -31.33 5.97
N GLY A 136 2.66 -31.03 4.83
CA GLY A 136 2.49 -31.79 3.59
C GLY A 136 1.18 -31.52 2.85
N ASN A 137 0.35 -30.58 3.30
CA ASN A 137 -0.92 -30.22 2.64
C ASN A 137 -0.68 -29.19 1.52
N VAL A 138 -0.26 -29.69 0.37
CA VAL A 138 0.12 -28.87 -0.80
C VAL A 138 -1.10 -28.19 -1.45
N ASP A 139 -2.26 -28.85 -1.46
CA ASP A 139 -3.48 -28.30 -2.09
C ASP A 139 -4.01 -27.08 -1.35
N GLU A 140 -4.03 -27.13 -0.01
CA GLU A 140 -4.44 -25.99 0.80
C GLU A 140 -3.47 -24.81 0.64
N ALA A 141 -2.17 -25.08 0.61
CA ALA A 141 -1.16 -24.06 0.35
C ALA A 141 -1.34 -23.41 -1.03
N LYS A 142 -1.62 -24.21 -2.06
CA LYS A 142 -1.89 -23.74 -3.42
C LYS A 142 -3.11 -22.82 -3.47
N LYS A 143 -4.22 -23.19 -2.81
CA LYS A 143 -5.42 -22.33 -2.72
C LYS A 143 -5.10 -21.00 -2.04
N MET A 144 -4.42 -21.04 -0.90
CA MET A 144 -4.10 -19.84 -0.13
C MET A 144 -3.17 -18.88 -0.86
N LEU A 145 -2.09 -19.38 -1.48
CA LEU A 145 -1.14 -18.57 -2.25
C LEU A 145 -1.73 -18.13 -3.60
N GLY A 146 -2.56 -18.97 -4.21
CA GLY A 146 -3.25 -18.67 -5.47
C GLY A 146 -4.12 -17.41 -5.36
N VAL A 147 -4.90 -17.29 -4.29
CA VAL A 147 -5.73 -16.09 -4.05
C VAL A 147 -4.87 -14.82 -3.91
N ILE A 148 -3.71 -14.92 -3.26
CA ILE A 148 -2.78 -13.80 -3.12
C ILE A 148 -2.31 -13.35 -4.51
N ALA A 149 -1.83 -14.29 -5.33
CA ALA A 149 -1.22 -13.98 -6.62
C ALA A 149 -2.23 -13.53 -7.69
N GLN A 150 -3.43 -14.13 -7.69
CA GLN A 150 -4.44 -13.88 -8.72
C GLN A 150 -5.29 -12.63 -8.45
N TYR A 151 -5.56 -12.31 -7.18
CA TYR A 151 -6.50 -11.26 -6.83
C TYR A 151 -5.89 -10.20 -5.92
N MET A 152 -5.37 -10.60 -4.75
CA MET A 152 -5.01 -9.62 -3.71
C MET A 152 -3.86 -8.69 -4.14
N VAL A 153 -2.82 -9.24 -4.77
CA VAL A 153 -1.69 -8.44 -5.29
C VAL A 153 -2.13 -7.53 -6.44
N PRO A 154 -2.78 -8.02 -7.52
CA PRO A 154 -3.27 -7.16 -8.60
C PRO A 154 -4.21 -6.04 -8.14
N VAL A 155 -5.14 -6.33 -7.22
CA VAL A 155 -6.04 -5.31 -6.65
C VAL A 155 -5.24 -4.23 -5.92
N ASN A 156 -4.26 -4.61 -5.08
CA ASN A 156 -3.41 -3.63 -4.41
C ASN A 156 -2.56 -2.81 -5.37
N ILE A 157 -2.08 -3.40 -6.48
CA ILE A 157 -1.36 -2.64 -7.51
C ILE A 157 -2.28 -1.60 -8.15
N GLY A 158 -3.48 -2.00 -8.58
CA GLY A 158 -4.45 -1.10 -9.20
C GLY A 158 -4.82 0.06 -8.27
N LEU A 159 -5.18 -0.24 -7.03
CA LEU A 159 -5.46 0.77 -5.99
C LEU A 159 -4.26 1.69 -5.75
N GLY A 160 -3.04 1.13 -5.66
CA GLY A 160 -1.82 1.90 -5.43
C GLY A 160 -1.51 2.87 -6.56
N VAL A 161 -1.66 2.44 -7.82
CA VAL A 161 -1.45 3.30 -8.99
C VAL A 161 -2.49 4.44 -9.02
N ILE A 162 -3.76 4.14 -8.72
CA ILE A 162 -4.81 5.16 -8.62
C ILE A 162 -4.48 6.17 -7.51
N ALA A 163 -4.09 5.70 -6.31
CA ALA A 163 -3.73 6.59 -5.20
C ALA A 163 -2.50 7.46 -5.50
N ILE A 164 -1.49 6.92 -6.20
CA ILE A 164 -0.33 7.68 -6.67
C ILE A 164 -0.78 8.77 -7.67
N PHE A 165 -1.64 8.43 -8.63
CA PHE A 165 -2.16 9.41 -9.59
C PHE A 165 -2.93 10.54 -8.89
N ILE A 166 -3.80 10.21 -7.93
CA ILE A 166 -4.49 11.22 -7.11
C ILE A 166 -3.46 12.10 -6.36
N GLY A 167 -2.39 11.52 -5.84
CA GLY A 167 -1.29 12.26 -5.21
C GLY A 167 -0.62 13.26 -6.15
N VAL A 168 -0.44 12.92 -7.43
CA VAL A 168 0.11 13.83 -8.45
C VAL A 168 -0.87 14.97 -8.73
N VAL A 169 -2.17 14.68 -8.87
CA VAL A 169 -3.21 15.70 -9.08
C VAL A 169 -3.26 16.67 -7.91
N LEU A 170 -3.27 16.17 -6.67
CA LEU A 170 -3.26 16.99 -5.45
C LEU A 170 -2.02 17.88 -5.33
N ARG A 171 -0.86 17.42 -5.82
CA ARG A 171 0.37 18.23 -5.83
C ARG A 171 0.27 19.41 -6.78
N ASN A 172 -0.40 19.25 -7.92
CA ASN A 172 -0.55 20.30 -8.92
C ASN A 172 -1.71 21.26 -8.62
N ALA A 173 -2.54 20.95 -7.62
CA ALA A 173 -3.64 21.79 -7.16
C ALA A 173 -3.18 22.94 -6.24
N TYR A 174 -1.90 22.94 -5.85
CA TYR A 174 -1.21 23.96 -5.05
C TYR A 174 0.02 24.49 -5.76
#